data_AF-A0A7C1WIM1-F1
#
_entry.id   AF-A0A7C1WIM1-F1
#
_cell.length_a   1.000
_cell.length_b   1.000
_cell.length_c   1.000
_cell.angle_alpha   90.00
_cell.angle_beta   90.00
_cell.angle_gamma   90.00
#
_symmetry.space_group_name_H-M   'P 1'
#
loop_
_entity.id
_entity.type
_entity.pdbx_description
1 polymer ?
#
loop_
_entity_poly.entity_id
_entity_poly.type
_entity_poly.pdbx_seq_one_letter_code
_entity_poly.pdbx_strand_id
1 'polypeptide(L)'
;MSGAWATKLKLKLPMPDLRRTVYRSVVQLLVVGIVLGISTYALLVAYRPPEEFSDYVLWGLIALAAGLFPAGLLNWMLYRSLRRSFDEIVLACRQIVNGTYQFRFTPSRFDEFNRLFVAIGELGETIRVNSRELRQKQSWLEAVLNSIQDGLIVLDDRGMILIANRSF
;
A
#
# COMPACT_ATOMS: atom_id res chain seq x y z
N MET A 1 10.10 49.59 -7.84
CA MET A 1 10.79 48.32 -8.12
C MET A 1 10.57 47.43 -6.89
N SER A 2 9.51 46.63 -6.85
CA SER A 2 9.50 45.21 -7.26
C SER A 2 10.60 44.42 -6.55
N GLY A 3 10.36 43.45 -5.67
CA GLY A 3 9.11 42.83 -5.26
C GLY A 3 9.44 41.78 -4.17
N ALA A 4 8.88 41.97 -2.97
CA ALA A 4 9.07 41.11 -1.82
C ALA A 4 8.04 39.97 -1.81
N TRP A 5 7.95 39.22 -2.92
CA TRP A 5 7.06 38.06 -3.06
C TRP A 5 7.85 36.78 -2.84
N ALA A 6 8.06 36.38 -1.59
CA ALA A 6 8.44 35.00 -1.28
C ALA A 6 8.12 34.55 0.14
N THR A 7 7.18 35.18 0.84
CA THR A 7 6.62 34.59 2.08
C THR A 7 5.58 33.53 1.68
N LYS A 8 6.06 32.40 1.14
CA LYS A 8 5.26 31.17 1.04
C LYS A 8 5.08 30.61 2.45
N LEU A 9 4.22 31.27 3.23
CA LEU A 9 3.58 30.68 4.40
C LEU A 9 2.63 29.59 3.87
N LYS A 10 3.19 28.42 3.54
CA LYS A 10 2.40 27.20 3.42
C LYS A 10 1.88 26.91 4.83
N LEU A 11 0.73 27.48 5.16
CA LEU A 11 -0.13 26.96 6.21
C LEU A 11 -0.41 25.51 5.84
N LYS A 12 0.40 24.61 6.40
CA LYS A 12 0.17 23.18 6.41
C LYS A 12 -0.94 22.97 7.44
N LEU A 13 -2.16 23.37 7.08
CA LEU A 13 -3.36 22.98 7.81
C LEU A 13 -3.33 21.45 7.81
N PRO A 14 -3.26 20.79 8.98
CA PRO A 14 -3.44 19.35 9.04
C PRO A 14 -4.89 19.09 8.66
N MET A 15 -5.16 18.80 7.38
CA MET A 15 -6.50 18.37 6.99
C MET A 15 -6.75 17.04 7.68
N PRO A 16 -7.72 16.95 8.60
CA PRO A 16 -8.07 15.68 9.21
C PRO A 16 -8.80 14.87 8.15
N ASP A 17 -8.13 13.89 7.54
CA ASP A 17 -8.65 12.70 6.84
C ASP A 17 -10.13 12.78 6.37
N LEU A 18 -10.51 13.84 5.65
CA LEU A 18 -11.90 14.20 5.41
C LEU A 18 -12.62 13.10 4.62
N ARG A 19 -11.89 12.43 3.72
CA ARG A 19 -12.38 11.28 2.94
C ARG A 19 -12.63 10.03 3.79
N ARG A 20 -11.88 9.86 4.87
CA ARG A 20 -11.95 8.72 5.76
C ARG A 20 -13.13 8.82 6.71
N THR A 21 -13.36 10.04 7.21
CA THR A 21 -14.57 10.39 7.95
C THR A 21 -15.80 10.23 7.04
N VAL A 22 -15.77 10.77 5.82
CA VAL A 22 -16.88 10.62 4.86
C VAL A 22 -17.15 9.15 4.53
N TYR A 23 -16.11 8.34 4.29
CA TYR A 23 -16.30 6.92 4.00
C TYR A 23 -16.90 6.15 5.19
N ARG A 24 -16.38 6.37 6.41
CA ARG A 24 -16.94 5.77 7.63
C ARG A 24 -18.38 6.22 7.86
N SER A 25 -18.68 7.50 7.68
CA SER A 25 -20.02 8.05 7.83
C SER A 25 -20.99 7.49 6.80
N VAL A 26 -20.59 7.31 5.54
CA VAL A 26 -21.45 6.70 4.51
C VAL A 26 -21.73 5.23 4.82
N VAL A 27 -20.73 4.47 5.25
CA VAL A 27 -20.94 3.06 5.65
C VAL A 27 -21.82 2.97 6.89
N GLN A 28 -21.60 3.81 7.90
CA GLN A 28 -22.44 3.84 9.10
C GLN A 28 -23.88 4.24 8.78
N LEU A 29 -24.10 5.23 7.91
CA LEU A 29 -25.45 5.63 7.48
C LEU A 29 -26.16 4.51 6.72
N LEU A 30 -25.45 3.76 5.87
CA LEU A 30 -26.01 2.61 5.17
C LEU A 30 -26.39 1.48 6.15
N VAL A 31 -25.51 1.17 7.11
CA VAL A 31 -25.80 0.14 8.12
C VAL A 31 -26.97 0.55 9.02
N VAL A 32 -27.00 1.79 9.49
CA VAL A 32 -28.11 2.32 10.30
C VAL A 32 -29.41 2.30 9.50
N GLY A 33 -29.38 2.67 8.21
CA GLY A 33 -30.55 2.61 7.33
C GLY A 33 -31.09 1.19 7.16
N ILE A 34 -30.21 0.19 6.99
CA ILE A 34 -30.61 -1.22 6.90
C ILE A 34 -31.21 -1.71 8.23
N VAL A 35 -30.57 -1.40 9.36
CA VAL A 35 -31.06 -1.80 10.69
C VAL A 35 -32.41 -1.16 11.01
N LEU A 36 -32.57 0.13 10.73
CA LEU A 36 -33.85 0.82 10.88
C LEU A 36 -34.89 0.18 9.96
N GLY A 37 -34.59 -0.05 8.69
CA GLY A 37 -35.53 -0.69 7.75
C GLY A 37 -36.03 -2.06 8.21
N ILE A 38 -35.12 -2.91 8.70
CA ILE A 38 -35.46 -4.22 9.26
C ILE A 38 -36.31 -4.08 10.53
N SER A 39 -35.96 -3.14 11.41
CA SER A 39 -36.66 -2.90 12.67
C SER A 39 -38.09 -2.35 12.45
N THR A 40 -38.27 -1.39 11.53
CA THR A 40 -39.59 -0.87 11.17
C THR A 40 -40.46 -1.94 10.52
N TYR A 41 -39.88 -2.76 9.64
CA TYR A 41 -40.58 -3.88 9.02
C TYR A 41 -41.05 -4.91 10.06
N ALA A 42 -40.20 -5.25 11.02
CA ALA A 42 -40.53 -6.17 12.11
C ALA A 42 -41.67 -5.63 13.00
N LEU A 43 -41.68 -4.33 13.32
CA LEU A 43 -42.74 -3.70 14.10
C LEU A 43 -44.08 -3.65 13.35
N LEU A 44 -44.05 -3.43 12.04
CA LEU A 44 -45.25 -3.41 11.19
C LEU A 44 -45.91 -4.79 11.09
N VAL A 45 -45.10 -5.86 11.08
CA VAL A 45 -45.57 -7.25 11.10
C VAL A 45 -46.10 -7.66 12.49
N ALA A 46 -45.51 -7.15 13.58
CA ALA A 46 -45.87 -7.54 14.94
C ALA A 46 -47.24 -7.00 15.43
N TYR A 47 -47.79 -5.96 14.79
CA TYR A 47 -48.98 -5.24 15.29
C TYR A 47 -50.29 -5.48 14.50
N ARG A 48 -50.35 -6.41 13.55
CA ARG A 48 -51.51 -6.52 12.61
C ARG A 48 -52.18 -7.90 12.53
N PRO A 49 -53.49 -7.95 12.23
CA PRO A 49 -54.30 -9.17 12.22
C PRO A 49 -53.99 -10.09 11.01
N PRO A 50 -54.20 -11.42 11.13
CA PRO A 50 -53.55 -12.46 10.33
C PRO A 50 -54.13 -12.75 8.92
N GLU A 51 -55.11 -12.00 8.41
CA GLU A 51 -55.87 -12.41 7.21
C GLU A 51 -55.24 -12.00 5.85
N GLU A 52 -54.15 -11.24 5.83
CA GLU A 52 -53.51 -10.73 4.59
C GLU A 52 -52.09 -11.27 4.34
N PHE A 53 -51.79 -12.52 4.74
CA PHE A 53 -50.41 -13.07 4.79
C PHE A 53 -49.62 -13.11 3.46
N SER A 54 -50.29 -13.17 2.29
CA SER A 54 -49.63 -13.39 0.98
C SER A 54 -48.80 -12.21 0.47
N ASP A 55 -49.23 -10.96 0.71
CA ASP A 55 -48.54 -9.77 0.20
C ASP A 55 -47.29 -9.41 1.02
N TYR A 56 -47.24 -9.79 2.31
CA TYR A 56 -46.13 -9.43 3.20
C TYR A 56 -44.88 -10.29 3.01
N VAL A 57 -45.04 -11.55 2.60
CA VAL A 57 -43.88 -12.41 2.28
C VAL A 57 -43.00 -11.77 1.19
N LEU A 58 -43.65 -11.14 0.20
CA LEU A 58 -42.98 -10.48 -0.91
C LEU A 58 -42.21 -9.23 -0.44
N TRP A 59 -42.81 -8.39 0.41
CA TRP A 59 -42.14 -7.22 1.00
C TRP A 59 -40.99 -7.59 1.95
N GLY A 60 -41.12 -8.67 2.71
CA GLY A 60 -40.05 -9.18 3.57
C GLY A 60 -38.85 -9.71 2.79
N LEU A 61 -39.10 -10.42 1.69
CA LEU A 61 -38.05 -10.86 0.77
C LEU A 61 -37.35 -9.67 0.11
N ILE A 62 -38.10 -8.63 -0.28
CA ILE A 62 -37.53 -7.39 -0.81
C ILE A 62 -36.66 -6.69 0.23
N ALA A 63 -37.11 -6.58 1.49
CA ALA A 63 -36.32 -5.96 2.57
C ALA A 63 -35.03 -6.74 2.85
N LEU A 64 -35.10 -8.07 2.85
CA LEU A 64 -33.94 -8.94 3.06
C LEU A 64 -32.95 -8.86 1.88
N ALA A 65 -33.47 -8.87 0.65
CA ALA A 65 -32.66 -8.67 -0.55
C ALA A 65 -32.01 -7.27 -0.57
N ALA A 66 -32.75 -6.23 -0.19
CA ALA A 66 -32.28 -4.86 -0.11
C ALA A 66 -31.19 -4.66 0.96
N GLY A 67 -31.16 -5.49 2.02
CA GLY A 67 -30.06 -5.50 2.99
C GLY A 67 -28.83 -6.28 2.53
N LEU A 68 -29.03 -7.47 1.96
CA LEU A 68 -27.93 -8.34 1.50
C LEU A 68 -27.20 -7.79 0.28
N PHE A 69 -27.92 -7.16 -0.64
CA PHE A 69 -27.36 -6.64 -1.88
C PHE A 69 -26.26 -5.59 -1.66
N PRO A 70 -26.46 -4.51 -0.88
CA PRO A 70 -25.41 -3.52 -0.61
C PRO A 70 -24.28 -4.11 0.25
N ALA A 71 -24.57 -5.05 1.16
CA ALA A 71 -23.53 -5.73 1.94
C ALA A 71 -22.61 -6.56 1.02
N GLY A 72 -23.18 -7.32 0.09
CA GLY A 72 -22.43 -8.09 -0.91
C GLY A 72 -21.64 -7.19 -1.85
N LEU A 73 -22.24 -6.09 -2.32
CA LEU A 73 -21.57 -5.12 -3.18
C LEU A 73 -20.37 -4.46 -2.47
N LEU A 74 -20.55 -4.05 -1.21
CA LEU A 74 -19.50 -3.46 -0.40
C LEU A 74 -18.36 -4.46 -0.16
N ASN A 75 -18.68 -5.70 0.19
CA ASN A 75 -17.70 -6.77 0.39
C ASN A 75 -16.88 -7.03 -0.89
N TRP A 76 -17.53 -7.10 -2.05
CA TRP A 76 -16.85 -7.29 -3.33
C TRP A 76 -15.92 -6.10 -3.67
N MET A 77 -16.37 -4.87 -3.45
CA MET A 77 -15.56 -3.67 -3.67
C MET A 77 -14.33 -3.62 -2.74
N LEU A 78 -14.51 -3.96 -1.46
CA LEU A 78 -13.42 -4.02 -0.48
C LEU A 78 -12.40 -5.09 -0.84
N TYR A 79 -12.86 -6.32 -1.13
CA TYR A 79 -12.01 -7.43 -1.51
C TYR A 79 -11.15 -7.09 -2.73
N ARG A 80 -11.75 -6.49 -3.77
CA ARG A 80 -11.03 -6.10 -4.99
C ARG A 80 -9.97 -5.01 -4.74
N SER A 81 -10.28 -4.04 -3.88
CA SER A 81 -9.33 -2.97 -3.54
C SER A 81 -8.16 -3.48 -2.72
N LEU A 82 -8.42 -4.32 -1.71
CA LEU A 82 -7.39 -4.87 -0.84
C LEU A 82 -6.46 -5.81 -1.61
N ARG A 83 -7.03 -6.74 -2.38
CA ARG A 83 -6.25 -7.71 -3.17
C ARG A 83 -5.24 -7.03 -4.09
N ARG A 84 -5.68 -5.98 -4.80
CA ARG A 84 -4.78 -5.20 -5.66
C ARG A 84 -3.62 -4.56 -4.88
N SER A 85 -3.90 -3.93 -3.74
CA SER A 85 -2.83 -3.32 -2.93
C SER A 85 -1.83 -4.35 -2.40
N PHE A 86 -2.28 -5.53 -1.99
CA PHE A 86 -1.38 -6.62 -1.59
C PHE A 86 -0.52 -7.12 -2.76
N ASP A 87 -1.10 -7.31 -3.94
CA ASP A 87 -0.37 -7.76 -5.12
C ASP A 87 0.73 -6.74 -5.51
N GLU A 88 0.44 -5.44 -5.42
CA GLU A 88 1.42 -4.38 -5.69
C GLU A 88 2.59 -4.39 -4.68
N ILE A 89 2.33 -4.67 -3.39
CA ILE A 89 3.39 -4.82 -2.37
C ILE A 89 4.27 -6.03 -2.70
N VAL A 90 3.66 -7.18 -2.95
CA VAL A 90 4.39 -8.42 -3.26
C VAL A 90 5.25 -8.24 -4.51
N LEU A 91 4.71 -7.57 -5.54
CA LEU A 91 5.45 -7.26 -6.76
C LEU A 91 6.67 -6.36 -6.47
N ALA A 92 6.47 -5.28 -5.70
CA ALA A 92 7.55 -4.36 -5.35
C ALA A 92 8.66 -5.07 -4.55
N CYS A 93 8.30 -5.89 -3.56
CA CYS A 93 9.28 -6.67 -2.80
C CYS A 93 10.07 -7.63 -3.70
N ARG A 94 9.43 -8.32 -4.64
CA ARG A 94 10.12 -9.19 -5.61
C ARG A 94 11.06 -8.40 -6.52
N GLN A 95 10.65 -7.22 -6.95
CA GLN A 95 11.49 -6.33 -7.76
C GLN A 95 12.73 -5.84 -6.99
N ILE A 96 12.59 -5.48 -5.70
CA ILE A 96 13.73 -5.14 -4.82
C ILE A 96 14.74 -6.29 -4.78
N VAL A 97 14.26 -7.51 -4.55
CA VAL A 97 15.12 -8.71 -4.51
C VAL A 97 15.86 -8.92 -5.83
N ASN A 98 15.22 -8.63 -6.96
CA ASN A 98 15.82 -8.75 -8.29
C ASN A 98 16.69 -7.53 -8.69
N GLY A 99 16.94 -6.58 -7.78
CA GLY A 99 17.79 -5.42 -8.03
C GLY A 99 17.10 -4.28 -8.82
N THR A 100 15.78 -4.32 -8.95
CA THR A 100 14.98 -3.26 -9.56
C THR A 100 14.35 -2.39 -8.46
N TYR A 101 14.76 -1.13 -8.37
CA TYR A 101 14.40 -0.24 -7.26
C TYR A 101 13.41 0.87 -7.63
N GLN A 102 12.89 0.87 -8.86
CA GLN A 102 11.94 1.89 -9.33
C GLN A 102 10.52 1.35 -9.25
N PHE A 103 9.72 1.89 -8.33
CA PHE A 103 8.32 1.51 -8.15
C PHE A 103 7.39 2.62 -8.59
N ARG A 104 6.29 2.24 -9.23
CA ARG A 104 5.13 3.12 -9.43
C ARG A 104 3.91 2.40 -8.88
N PHE A 105 3.49 2.83 -7.69
CA PHE A 105 2.29 2.30 -7.07
C PHE A 105 1.05 3.00 -7.61
N THR A 106 -0.04 2.27 -7.75
CA THR A 106 -1.33 2.89 -7.99
C THR A 106 -1.82 3.48 -6.67
N PRO A 107 -2.35 4.72 -6.64
CA PRO A 107 -2.96 5.26 -5.43
C PRO A 107 -4.04 4.29 -4.89
N SER A 108 -3.85 3.82 -3.66
CA SER A 108 -4.85 3.04 -2.95
C SER A 108 -5.94 3.95 -2.39
N ARG A 109 -7.15 3.41 -2.27
CA ARG A 109 -8.28 4.09 -1.61
C ARG A 109 -8.04 4.29 -0.11
N PHE A 110 -7.12 3.54 0.46
CA PHE A 110 -6.76 3.56 1.88
C PHE A 110 -5.42 4.28 2.05
N ASP A 111 -5.39 5.34 2.86
CA ASP A 111 -4.19 6.16 3.07
C ASP A 111 -3.03 5.36 3.68
N GLU A 112 -3.33 4.37 4.53
CA GLU A 112 -2.33 3.45 5.12
C GLU A 112 -1.48 2.78 4.06
N PHE A 113 -2.11 2.29 2.99
CA PHE A 113 -1.40 1.62 1.90
C PHE A 113 -0.57 2.62 1.11
N ASN A 114 -1.04 3.86 0.93
CA ASN A 114 -0.25 4.90 0.28
C ASN A 114 1.00 5.25 1.10
N ARG A 115 0.89 5.35 2.42
CA ARG A 115 2.05 5.55 3.31
C ARG A 115 3.02 4.37 3.24
N LEU A 116 2.50 3.15 3.20
CA LEU A 116 3.31 1.95 3.05
C LEU A 116 4.04 1.92 1.70
N PHE A 117 3.37 2.29 0.61
CA PHE A 117 3.98 2.42 -0.71
C PHE A 117 5.14 3.41 -0.74
N VAL A 118 4.99 4.57 -0.07
CA VAL A 118 6.07 5.55 0.10
C VAL A 118 7.26 4.92 0.85
N ALA A 119 6.99 4.26 1.99
CA ALA A 119 8.05 3.63 2.78
C ALA A 119 8.80 2.51 2.02
N ILE A 120 8.09 1.71 1.21
CA ILE A 120 8.72 0.69 0.34
C ILE A 120 9.59 1.36 -0.73
N GLY A 121 9.15 2.49 -1.28
CA GLY A 121 9.95 3.29 -2.21
C GLY A 121 11.25 3.79 -1.59
N GLU A 122 11.17 4.36 -0.39
CA GLU A 122 12.35 4.83 0.37
C GLU A 122 13.31 3.67 0.72
N LEU A 123 12.76 2.51 1.07
CA LEU A 123 13.54 1.29 1.31
C LEU A 123 14.31 0.86 0.05
N GLY A 124 13.63 0.79 -1.10
CA GLY A 124 14.27 0.42 -2.36
C GLY A 124 15.37 1.39 -2.77
N GLU A 125 15.15 2.69 -2.58
CA GLU A 125 16.15 3.71 -2.87
C GLU A 125 17.38 3.59 -1.95
N THR A 126 17.16 3.31 -0.67
CA THR A 126 18.25 3.09 0.29
C THR A 126 19.10 1.88 -0.11
N ILE A 127 18.47 0.75 -0.48
CA ILE A 127 19.19 -0.45 -0.95
C ILE A 127 19.98 -0.13 -2.23
N ARG A 128 19.40 0.64 -3.16
CA ARG A 128 20.06 1.06 -4.40
C ARG A 128 21.33 1.86 -4.12
N VAL A 129 21.25 2.85 -3.23
CA VAL A 129 22.39 3.71 -2.85
C VAL A 129 23.49 2.86 -2.21
N ASN A 130 23.15 2.07 -1.19
CA ASN A 130 24.13 1.22 -0.49
C ASN A 130 24.81 0.22 -1.43
N SER A 131 24.04 -0.39 -2.35
CA SER A 131 24.58 -1.32 -3.35
C SER A 131 25.54 -0.62 -4.32
N ARG A 132 25.26 0.65 -4.68
CA ARG A 132 26.16 1.45 -5.53
C ARG A 132 27.45 1.82 -4.81
N GLU A 133 27.37 2.22 -3.54
CA GLU A 133 28.55 2.54 -2.74
C GLU A 133 29.46 1.33 -2.55
N LEU A 134 28.91 0.15 -2.26
CA LEU A 134 29.69 -1.08 -2.14
C LEU A 134 30.46 -1.40 -3.42
N ARG A 135 29.79 -1.31 -4.59
CA ARG A 135 30.45 -1.50 -5.89
C ARG A 135 31.54 -0.47 -6.15
N GLN A 136 31.32 0.78 -5.78
CA GLN A 136 32.33 1.83 -5.94
C GLN A 136 33.56 1.58 -5.07
N LYS A 137 33.38 1.14 -3.82
CA LYS A 137 34.47 0.77 -2.91
C LYS A 137 35.27 -0.43 -3.44
N GLN A 138 34.60 -1.44 -3.97
CA GLN A 138 35.25 -2.59 -4.61
C GLN A 138 36.08 -2.15 -5.83
N SER A 139 35.49 -1.37 -6.73
CA SER A 139 36.19 -0.85 -7.92
C SER A 139 37.39 0.04 -7.55
N TRP A 140 37.28 0.83 -6.48
CA TRP A 140 38.41 1.62 -5.97
C TRP A 140 39.54 0.73 -5.46
N LEU A 141 39.24 -0.28 -4.64
CA LEU A 141 40.24 -1.24 -4.17
C LEU A 141 40.92 -1.96 -5.34
N GLU A 142 40.16 -2.42 -6.33
CA GLU A 142 40.72 -3.03 -7.54
C GLU A 142 41.64 -2.07 -8.31
N ALA A 143 41.26 -0.81 -8.45
CA ALA A 143 42.10 0.19 -9.12
C ALA A 143 43.40 0.46 -8.35
N VAL A 144 43.33 0.57 -7.02
CA VAL A 144 44.51 0.73 -6.16
C VAL A 144 45.43 -0.49 -6.26
N LEU A 145 44.90 -1.70 -6.15
CA LEU A 145 45.69 -2.94 -6.26
C LEU A 145 46.40 -3.06 -7.63
N ASN A 146 45.72 -2.66 -8.70
CA ASN A 146 46.28 -2.67 -10.06
C ASN A 146 47.24 -1.49 -10.33
N SER A 147 47.27 -0.46 -9.47
CA SER A 147 48.22 0.65 -9.59
C SER A 147 49.60 0.33 -8.99
N ILE A 148 49.70 -0.72 -8.17
CA ILE A 148 50.96 -1.16 -7.56
C ILE A 148 51.82 -1.83 -8.64
N GLN A 149 53.01 -1.25 -8.90
CA GLN A 149 53.94 -1.76 -9.91
C GLN A 149 54.56 -3.11 -9.53
N ASP A 150 54.69 -3.37 -8.23
CA ASP A 150 55.15 -4.67 -7.74
C ASP A 150 54.01 -5.71 -7.80
N GLY A 151 54.36 -6.95 -8.14
CA GLY A 151 53.43 -8.08 -8.11
C GLY A 151 52.94 -8.31 -6.68
N LEU A 152 51.63 -8.18 -6.45
CA LEU A 152 51.00 -8.43 -5.16
C LEU A 152 50.21 -9.73 -5.23
N ILE A 153 50.55 -10.68 -4.35
CA ILE A 153 49.88 -11.97 -4.22
C ILE A 153 49.39 -12.12 -2.78
N VAL A 154 48.12 -12.45 -2.60
CA VAL A 154 47.54 -12.82 -1.30
C VAL A 154 47.36 -14.33 -1.28
N LEU A 155 47.85 -14.97 -0.21
CA LEU A 155 47.77 -16.41 0.00
C LEU A 155 46.80 -16.75 1.15
N ASP A 156 46.16 -17.92 1.09
CA ASP A 156 45.42 -18.48 2.22
C ASP A 156 46.36 -19.11 3.28
N ASP A 157 45.76 -19.64 4.35
CA ASP A 157 46.47 -20.35 5.43
C ASP A 157 47.17 -21.64 4.97
N ARG A 158 46.90 -22.11 3.75
CA ARG A 158 47.48 -23.29 3.11
C ARG A 158 48.46 -22.93 1.98
N GLY A 159 48.71 -21.66 1.73
CA GLY A 159 49.63 -21.17 0.69
C GLY A 159 49.02 -21.12 -0.72
N MET A 160 47.69 -21.19 -0.86
CA MET A 160 47.00 -21.06 -2.15
C MET A 160 46.71 -19.59 -2.49
N ILE A 161 46.86 -19.21 -3.76
CA ILE A 161 46.61 -17.83 -4.23
C ILE A 161 45.11 -17.52 -4.15
N LEU A 162 44.77 -16.49 -3.36
CA LEU A 162 43.42 -15.94 -3.24
C LEU A 162 43.19 -14.77 -4.19
N ILE A 163 44.16 -13.86 -4.28
CA ILE A 163 44.09 -12.63 -5.09
C ILE A 163 45.49 -12.34 -5.64
N ALA A 164 45.58 -11.93 -6.91
CA ALA A 164 46.80 -11.40 -7.52
C ALA A 164 46.49 -10.13 -8.33
N ASN A 165 47.36 -9.13 -8.31
CA ASN A 165 47.25 -7.96 -9.20
C ASN A 165 47.78 -8.26 -10.60
N ARG A 166 47.49 -7.39 -11.58
CA ARG A 166 47.89 -7.60 -13.00
C ARG A 166 49.39 -7.48 -13.27
N SER A 167 50.17 -7.03 -12.29
CA SER A 167 51.62 -6.88 -12.38
C SER A 167 52.37 -8.19 -12.10
N PHE A 168 51.67 -9.22 -11.62
CA PHE A 168 52.15 -10.59 -11.43
C PHE A 168 52.07 -11.42 -12.72
#